data_AF-A0A9P9S1C9-F1
#
_entry.id   AF-A0A9P9S1C9-F1
#
_cell.length_a   1.000
_cell.length_b   1.000
_cell.length_c   1.000
_cell.angle_alpha   90.00
_cell.angle_beta   90.00
_cell.angle_gamma   90.00
#
_symmetry.space_group_name_H-M   'P 1'
#
loop_
_entity.id
_entity.type
_entity.pdbx_description
1 polymer ?
#
loop_
_entity_poly.entity_id
_entity_poly.type
_entity_poly.pdbx_seq_one_letter_code
_entity_poly.pdbx_strand_id
1 'polypeptide(L)'
;MHFSTITLLFALAATTLSAPTPPANLAHSVKRALTSQPYNSFSVSSGVGGSALAEVNANFPIGSDLAAVSASDLAIISAAAKVSEQAEVATGGFNDAIAAAGGQGTTEGKALQVGKIKNKVLKLQTDVLRLQIQAAQGKTGLDAQIAQQQKKLAANVALDVAAKGQTAKAINFAG
;
A
#
# COMPACT_ATOMS: atom_id res chain seq x y z
N MET A 1 59.15 -47.89 -53.76
CA MET A 1 58.53 -48.40 -52.53
C MET A 1 57.92 -47.21 -51.82
N HIS A 2 56.63 -47.05 -51.53
CA HIS A 2 55.40 -47.81 -51.76
C HIS A 2 54.23 -46.79 -51.64
N PHE A 3 53.13 -47.08 -52.34
CA PHE A 3 51.69 -46.88 -52.04
C PHE A 3 51.30 -46.02 -50.80
N SER A 4 50.20 -45.26 -50.73
CA SER A 4 48.87 -45.49 -51.33
C SER A 4 47.96 -44.26 -51.12
N THR A 5 47.12 -43.97 -52.11
CA THR A 5 45.82 -43.29 -52.02
C THR A 5 44.89 -43.95 -51.00
N ILE A 6 44.21 -43.16 -50.15
CA ILE A 6 42.81 -43.39 -49.75
C ILE A 6 42.10 -42.02 -49.61
N THR A 7 41.24 -41.74 -50.58
CA THR A 7 40.12 -40.82 -50.49
C THR A 7 39.06 -41.46 -49.60
N LEU A 8 38.59 -40.78 -48.56
CA LEU A 8 37.31 -41.13 -47.91
C LEU A 8 36.41 -39.90 -47.89
N LEU A 9 35.47 -39.89 -48.84
CA LEU A 9 34.22 -39.14 -48.72
C LEU A 9 33.43 -39.74 -47.55
N PHE A 10 33.01 -38.91 -46.59
CA PHE A 10 31.88 -39.27 -45.73
C PHE A 10 30.92 -38.10 -45.60
N ALA A 11 29.64 -38.47 -45.73
CA ALA A 11 28.51 -37.61 -45.98
C ALA A 11 28.01 -36.86 -44.73
N LEU A 12 27.60 -35.61 -44.98
CA LEU A 12 26.35 -34.95 -44.58
C LEU A 12 25.54 -35.56 -43.40
N ALA A 13 25.45 -34.81 -42.31
CA ALA A 13 24.20 -34.57 -41.57
C ALA A 13 24.34 -33.30 -40.70
N ALA A 14 23.80 -32.18 -41.18
CA ALA A 14 23.62 -30.97 -40.37
C ALA A 14 22.38 -31.16 -39.48
N THR A 15 22.58 -31.39 -38.19
CA THR A 15 21.49 -31.35 -37.20
C THR A 15 21.34 -29.91 -36.70
N THR A 16 20.42 -29.16 -37.31
CA THR A 16 19.95 -27.92 -36.70
C THR A 16 19.08 -28.27 -35.49
N LEU A 17 19.66 -28.28 -34.29
CA LEU A 17 18.87 -28.16 -33.07
C LEU A 17 18.24 -26.77 -33.06
N SER A 18 17.03 -26.65 -33.61
CA SER A 18 16.12 -25.58 -33.19
C SER A 18 15.74 -25.88 -31.75
N ALA A 19 16.44 -25.25 -30.82
CA ALA A 19 16.00 -25.18 -29.44
C ALA A 19 14.61 -24.51 -29.44
N PRO A 20 13.60 -25.11 -28.80
CA PRO A 20 12.35 -24.42 -28.58
C PRO A 20 12.65 -23.19 -27.72
N THR A 21 12.55 -21.99 -28.30
CA THR A 21 12.42 -20.78 -27.49
C THR A 21 11.16 -20.97 -26.67
N PRO A 22 11.22 -21.03 -25.33
CA PRO A 22 10.01 -21.02 -24.54
C PRO A 22 9.20 -19.79 -24.98
N PRO A 23 7.88 -19.90 -25.18
CA PRO A 23 7.09 -18.70 -25.37
C PRO A 23 7.43 -17.81 -24.20
N ALA A 24 7.83 -16.56 -24.50
CA ALA A 24 7.85 -15.49 -23.53
C ALA A 24 6.41 -15.24 -23.10
N ASN A 25 5.83 -16.18 -22.36
CA ASN A 25 4.95 -15.84 -21.27
C ASN A 25 5.83 -15.04 -20.33
N LEU A 26 5.89 -13.75 -20.59
CA LEU A 26 6.07 -12.71 -19.60
C LEU A 26 4.93 -12.91 -18.59
N ALA A 27 5.00 -13.99 -17.82
CA ALA A 27 4.45 -14.05 -16.49
C ALA A 27 5.18 -12.91 -15.78
N HIS A 28 4.63 -11.71 -15.93
CA HIS A 28 4.94 -10.57 -15.10
C HIS A 28 4.75 -11.13 -13.71
N SER A 29 5.85 -11.49 -13.06
CA SER A 29 5.87 -11.89 -11.67
C SER A 29 5.46 -10.62 -10.95
N VAL A 30 4.16 -10.45 -10.77
CA VAL A 30 3.60 -9.21 -10.23
C VAL A 30 4.12 -9.14 -8.81
N LYS A 31 5.08 -8.26 -8.58
CA LYS A 31 5.81 -8.17 -7.32
C LYS A 31 4.82 -7.73 -6.26
N ARG A 32 4.48 -8.64 -5.33
CA ARG A 32 3.66 -8.28 -4.18
C ARG A 32 4.49 -7.47 -3.19
N ALA A 33 3.99 -6.31 -2.81
CA ALA A 33 4.60 -5.48 -1.78
C ALA A 33 3.96 -5.70 -0.40
N LEU A 34 2.68 -6.09 -0.36
CA LEU A 34 1.88 -6.11 0.85
C LEU A 34 1.37 -7.52 1.19
N THR A 35 1.01 -7.67 2.46
CA THR A 35 0.26 -8.82 2.98
C THR A 35 -0.97 -8.29 3.71
N SER A 36 -2.09 -9.02 3.64
CA SER A 36 -3.29 -8.65 4.39
C SER A 36 -3.03 -8.83 5.89
N GLN A 37 -3.39 -7.83 6.68
CA GLN A 37 -3.21 -7.80 8.13
C GLN A 37 -4.46 -7.19 8.77
N PRO A 38 -4.81 -7.55 10.02
CA PRO A 38 -5.92 -6.90 10.72
C PRO A 38 -5.59 -5.42 10.98
N TYR A 39 -6.62 -4.58 11.13
CA TYR A 39 -6.48 -3.13 11.33
C TYR A 39 -5.43 -2.76 12.40
N ASN A 40 -5.51 -3.41 13.57
CA ASN A 40 -4.62 -3.12 14.69
C ASN A 40 -3.12 -3.38 14.38
N SER A 41 -2.81 -4.19 13.37
CA SER A 41 -1.43 -4.51 12.99
C SER A 41 -0.80 -3.49 12.05
N PHE A 42 -1.59 -2.78 11.22
CA PHE A 42 -1.08 -1.75 10.32
C PHE A 42 -1.46 -0.32 10.74
N SER A 43 -2.32 -0.16 11.75
CA SER A 43 -2.69 1.15 12.28
C SER A 43 -1.46 1.89 12.80
N VAL A 44 -1.47 3.21 12.61
CA VAL A 44 -0.44 4.15 13.08
C VAL A 44 -0.94 4.97 14.27
N SER A 45 -2.02 4.55 14.92
CA SER A 45 -2.77 5.42 15.84
C SER A 45 -2.20 5.51 17.26
N SER A 46 -1.12 4.78 17.56
CA SER A 46 -0.45 4.79 18.85
C SER A 46 0.84 5.63 18.83
N GLY A 47 1.50 5.75 19.99
CA GLY A 47 2.78 6.43 20.14
C GLY A 47 2.60 7.92 20.41
N VAL A 48 3.20 8.76 19.57
CA VAL A 48 3.07 10.22 19.62
C VAL A 48 2.64 10.78 18.26
N GLY A 49 2.03 11.96 18.27
CA GLY A 49 1.76 12.71 17.04
C GLY A 49 3.03 13.25 16.39
N GLY A 50 2.93 13.59 15.11
CA GLY A 50 3.92 14.37 14.35
C GLY A 50 4.68 13.61 13.26
N SER A 51 4.45 12.30 13.13
CA SER A 51 5.13 11.43 12.16
C SER A 51 4.17 10.50 11.41
N ALA A 52 2.85 10.72 11.47
CA ALA A 52 1.86 9.77 10.97
C ALA A 52 2.04 9.46 9.47
N LEU A 53 2.32 10.47 8.63
CA LEU A 53 2.52 10.22 7.19
C LEU A 53 3.73 9.31 6.92
N ALA A 54 4.82 9.51 7.65
CA ALA A 54 6.02 8.67 7.52
C ALA A 54 5.74 7.23 7.97
N GLU A 55 5.03 7.06 9.09
CA GLU A 55 4.60 5.74 9.58
C GLU A 55 3.68 5.03 8.57
N VAL A 56 2.73 5.74 7.96
CA VAL A 56 1.84 5.17 6.94
C VAL A 56 2.63 4.73 5.71
N ASN A 57 3.55 5.56 5.23
CA ASN A 57 4.38 5.20 4.07
C ASN A 57 5.30 4.00 4.37
N ALA A 58 5.74 3.84 5.62
CA ALA A 58 6.49 2.67 6.04
C ALA A 58 5.62 1.40 6.08
N ASN A 59 4.37 1.50 6.50
CA ASN A 59 3.43 0.38 6.55
C ASN A 59 2.87 -0.01 5.16
N PHE A 60 2.88 0.92 4.20
CA PHE A 60 2.41 0.70 2.83
C PHE A 60 3.49 1.03 1.78
N PRO A 61 4.60 0.26 1.72
CA PRO A 61 5.74 0.54 0.85
C PRO A 61 5.45 0.15 -0.61
N ILE A 62 4.71 1.00 -1.32
CA ILE A 62 4.44 0.83 -2.76
C ILE A 62 5.56 1.48 -3.58
N GLY A 63 6.02 0.76 -4.61
CA GLY A 63 7.04 1.26 -5.55
C GLY A 63 6.53 2.43 -6.40
N SER A 64 7.45 3.13 -7.07
CA SER A 64 7.11 4.28 -7.92
C SER A 64 6.34 3.91 -9.19
N ASP A 65 6.45 2.67 -9.66
CA ASP A 65 5.66 2.17 -10.79
C ASP A 65 4.27 1.71 -10.31
N LEU A 66 3.33 2.66 -10.30
CA LEU A 66 1.96 2.41 -9.85
C LEU A 66 1.15 1.55 -10.84
N ALA A 67 1.53 1.51 -12.12
CA ALA A 67 0.84 0.69 -13.12
C ALA A 67 1.14 -0.80 -12.88
N ALA A 68 2.34 -1.13 -12.39
CA ALA A 68 2.75 -2.49 -12.07
C ALA A 68 2.23 -3.04 -10.73
N VAL A 69 1.51 -2.24 -9.93
CA VAL A 69 0.97 -2.69 -8.63
C VAL A 69 -0.02 -3.83 -8.83
N SER A 70 0.16 -4.91 -8.06
CA SER A 70 -0.71 -6.09 -8.19
C SER A 70 -2.14 -5.79 -7.78
N ALA A 71 -3.10 -6.50 -8.40
CA ALA A 71 -4.50 -6.43 -7.99
C ALA A 71 -4.69 -6.80 -6.50
N SER A 72 -3.86 -7.70 -5.97
CA SER A 72 -3.86 -8.07 -4.55
C SER A 72 -3.39 -6.93 -3.65
N ASP A 73 -2.31 -6.22 -4.02
CA ASP A 73 -1.83 -5.08 -3.24
C ASP A 73 -2.85 -3.93 -3.31
N LEU A 74 -3.42 -3.65 -4.48
CA LEU A 74 -4.49 -2.67 -4.64
C LEU A 74 -5.72 -3.02 -3.76
N ALA A 75 -6.07 -4.29 -3.65
CA ALA A 75 -7.14 -4.75 -2.77
C ALA A 75 -6.80 -4.52 -1.28
N ILE A 76 -5.55 -4.80 -0.86
CA ILE A 76 -5.09 -4.54 0.51
C ILE A 76 -5.12 -3.04 0.82
N ILE A 77 -4.63 -2.18 -0.07
CA ILE A 77 -4.67 -0.71 0.09
C ILE A 77 -6.11 -0.22 0.18
N SER A 78 -6.99 -0.74 -0.67
CA SER A 78 -8.41 -0.38 -0.66
C SER A 78 -9.11 -0.82 0.63
N ALA A 79 -8.80 -2.02 1.12
CA ALA A 79 -9.30 -2.52 2.39
C ALA A 79 -8.81 -1.66 3.55
N ALA A 80 -7.52 -1.29 3.58
CA ALA A 80 -6.94 -0.42 4.59
C ALA A 80 -7.62 0.96 4.65
N ALA A 81 -7.88 1.59 3.50
CA ALA A 81 -8.62 2.85 3.45
C ALA A 81 -10.03 2.72 4.04
N LYS A 82 -10.76 1.67 3.63
CA LYS A 82 -12.13 1.40 4.10
C LYS A 82 -12.18 1.11 5.60
N VAL A 83 -11.37 0.21 6.10
CA VAL A 83 -11.41 -0.16 7.53
C VAL A 83 -10.90 0.99 8.41
N SER A 84 -9.97 1.82 7.92
CA SER A 84 -9.56 3.03 8.64
C SER A 84 -10.70 4.06 8.73
N GLU A 85 -11.58 4.12 7.73
CA GLU A 85 -12.82 4.90 7.83
C GLU A 85 -13.77 4.30 8.87
N GLN A 86 -13.98 2.99 8.87
CA GLN A 86 -14.81 2.33 9.87
C GLN A 86 -14.27 2.52 11.29
N ALA A 87 -12.96 2.39 11.48
CA ALA A 87 -12.30 2.68 12.74
C ALA A 87 -12.51 4.13 13.22
N GLU A 88 -12.86 5.06 12.33
CA GLU A 88 -13.23 6.42 12.70
C GLU A 88 -14.70 6.53 13.15
N VAL A 89 -15.63 5.97 12.38
CA VAL A 89 -17.07 6.30 12.47
C VAL A 89 -17.99 5.16 12.93
N ALA A 90 -17.56 3.90 12.81
CA ALA A 90 -18.38 2.75 13.17
C ALA A 90 -18.42 2.55 14.69
N THR A 91 -19.34 1.70 15.14
CA THR A 91 -19.44 1.33 16.55
C THR A 91 -18.13 0.74 17.06
N GLY A 92 -17.67 1.23 18.21
CA GLY A 92 -16.37 0.87 18.78
C GLY A 92 -15.17 1.57 18.12
N GLY A 93 -15.41 2.46 17.16
CA GLY A 93 -14.41 3.32 16.54
C GLY A 93 -13.98 4.50 17.43
N PHE A 94 -13.16 5.40 16.87
CA PHE A 94 -12.62 6.55 17.59
C PHE A 94 -13.70 7.50 18.11
N ASN A 95 -14.78 7.71 17.36
CA ASN A 95 -15.88 8.57 17.83
C ASN A 95 -16.48 8.05 19.14
N ASP A 96 -16.76 6.75 19.21
CA ASP A 96 -17.30 6.10 20.40
C ASP A 96 -16.28 6.09 21.53
N ALA A 97 -15.01 5.78 21.23
CA ALA A 97 -13.95 5.76 22.24
C ALA A 97 -13.75 7.14 22.87
N ILE A 98 -13.76 8.21 22.07
CA ILE A 98 -13.64 9.59 22.56
C ILE A 98 -14.86 9.97 23.41
N ALA A 99 -16.07 9.60 22.97
CA ALA A 99 -17.29 9.84 23.74
C ALA A 99 -17.26 9.10 25.09
N ALA A 100 -16.88 7.82 25.08
CA ALA A 100 -16.74 6.99 26.29
C ALA A 100 -15.69 7.54 27.26
N ALA A 101 -14.63 8.18 26.75
CA ALA A 101 -13.61 8.85 27.54
C ALA A 101 -14.04 10.22 28.11
N GLY A 102 -15.31 10.62 27.97
CA GLY A 102 -15.82 11.93 28.43
C GLY A 102 -15.52 13.09 27.47
N GLY A 103 -15.22 12.79 26.20
CA GLY A 103 -14.91 13.78 25.18
C GLY A 103 -13.46 14.28 25.19
N GLN A 104 -13.13 15.18 24.27
CA GLN A 104 -11.76 15.70 24.07
C GLN A 104 -11.23 16.58 25.21
N GLY A 105 -12.04 16.86 26.25
CA GLY A 105 -11.61 17.62 27.42
C GLY A 105 -10.73 16.81 28.36
N THR A 106 -10.88 15.49 28.37
CA THR A 106 -10.14 14.59 29.28
C THR A 106 -8.76 14.23 28.71
N THR A 107 -7.83 13.83 29.58
CA THR A 107 -6.50 13.36 29.16
C THR A 107 -6.60 12.21 28.16
N GLU A 108 -7.50 11.25 28.41
CA GLU A 108 -7.70 10.11 27.52
C GLU A 108 -8.36 10.53 26.20
N GLY A 109 -9.39 11.37 26.23
CA GLY A 109 -10.05 11.88 25.03
C GLY A 109 -9.11 12.67 24.13
N LYS A 110 -8.17 13.44 24.70
CA LYS A 110 -7.10 14.11 23.93
C LYS A 110 -6.17 13.09 23.27
N ALA A 111 -5.73 12.07 24.00
CA ALA A 111 -4.85 11.05 23.44
C ALA A 111 -5.54 10.24 22.32
N LEU A 112 -6.81 9.90 22.50
CA LEU A 112 -7.65 9.25 21.47
C LEU A 112 -7.87 10.17 20.27
N GLN A 113 -8.01 11.48 20.48
CA GLN A 113 -8.13 12.44 19.39
C GLN A 113 -6.85 12.54 18.55
N VAL A 114 -5.66 12.49 19.17
CA VAL A 114 -4.40 12.40 18.43
C VAL A 114 -4.33 11.08 17.66
N GLY A 115 -4.69 9.95 18.29
CA GLY A 115 -4.78 8.66 17.59
C GLY A 115 -5.73 8.69 16.39
N LYS A 116 -6.90 9.34 16.54
CA LYS A 116 -7.86 9.56 15.44
C LYS A 116 -7.25 10.41 14.31
N ILE A 117 -6.48 11.45 14.61
CA ILE A 117 -5.78 12.26 13.60
C ILE A 117 -4.81 11.38 12.80
N LYS A 118 -4.01 10.55 13.48
CA LYS A 118 -3.11 9.59 12.82
C LYS A 118 -3.89 8.58 11.95
N ASN A 119 -5.02 8.06 12.43
CA ASN A 119 -5.91 7.20 11.65
C ASN A 119 -6.48 7.91 10.40
N LYS A 120 -6.79 9.21 10.48
CA LYS A 120 -7.24 9.98 9.32
C LYS A 120 -6.13 10.15 8.28
N VAL A 121 -4.88 10.33 8.71
CA VAL A 121 -3.71 10.34 7.80
C VAL A 121 -3.60 8.99 7.09
N LEU A 122 -3.69 7.88 7.83
CA LEU A 122 -3.71 6.53 7.26
C LEU A 122 -4.81 6.32 6.22
N LYS A 123 -6.05 6.65 6.56
CA LYS A 123 -7.20 6.58 5.65
C LYS A 123 -6.95 7.37 4.37
N LEU A 124 -6.57 8.64 4.50
CA LEU A 124 -6.46 9.54 3.35
C LEU A 124 -5.27 9.20 2.47
N GLN A 125 -4.14 8.80 3.06
CA GLN A 125 -2.97 8.38 2.29
C GLN A 125 -3.22 7.08 1.52
N THR A 126 -3.85 6.09 2.15
CA THR A 126 -4.22 4.84 1.45
C THR A 126 -5.29 5.08 0.39
N ASP A 127 -6.24 6.01 0.60
CA ASP A 127 -7.23 6.38 -0.42
C ASP A 127 -6.61 7.14 -1.61
N VAL A 128 -5.71 8.10 -1.36
CA VAL A 128 -4.95 8.79 -2.42
C VAL A 128 -4.13 7.78 -3.23
N LEU A 129 -3.40 6.89 -2.55
CA LEU A 129 -2.58 5.87 -3.20
C LEU A 129 -3.43 4.92 -4.05
N ARG A 130 -4.57 4.45 -3.52
CA ARG A 130 -5.55 3.65 -4.26
C ARG A 130 -6.00 4.36 -5.54
N LEU A 131 -6.36 5.63 -5.45
CA LEU A 131 -6.84 6.41 -6.60
C LEU A 131 -5.73 6.61 -7.64
N GLN A 132 -4.51 6.91 -7.20
CA GLN A 132 -3.36 7.07 -8.10
C GLN A 132 -2.99 5.77 -8.82
N ILE A 133 -3.04 4.63 -8.13
CA ILE A 133 -2.86 3.30 -8.75
C ILE A 133 -3.96 3.05 -9.79
N GLN A 134 -5.21 3.29 -9.44
CA GLN A 134 -6.33 3.12 -10.39
C GLN A 134 -6.17 4.00 -11.63
N ALA A 135 -5.74 5.26 -11.46
CA ALA A 135 -5.48 6.17 -12.57
C ALA A 135 -4.32 5.65 -13.45
N ALA A 136 -3.22 5.21 -12.84
CA ALA A 136 -2.08 4.62 -13.56
C ALA A 136 -2.44 3.33 -14.32
N GLN A 137 -3.45 2.59 -13.84
CA GLN A 137 -4.00 1.40 -14.48
C GLN A 137 -5.13 1.69 -15.48
N GLY A 138 -5.30 2.96 -15.87
CA GLY A 138 -6.19 3.37 -16.96
C GLY A 138 -7.60 3.79 -16.54
N LYS A 139 -7.91 3.88 -15.23
CA LYS A 139 -9.21 4.42 -14.78
C LYS A 139 -9.24 5.94 -14.93
N THR A 140 -10.20 6.44 -15.71
CA THR A 140 -10.33 7.87 -16.02
C THR A 140 -11.23 8.61 -15.01
N GLY A 141 -11.17 9.95 -15.01
CA GLY A 141 -12.06 10.81 -14.22
C GLY A 141 -11.74 10.91 -12.73
N LEU A 142 -10.52 10.53 -12.32
CA LEU A 142 -10.11 10.53 -10.91
C LEU A 142 -9.42 11.82 -10.44
N ASP A 143 -9.01 12.71 -11.35
CA ASP A 143 -8.12 13.85 -11.03
C ASP A 143 -8.70 14.77 -9.95
N ALA A 144 -9.97 15.15 -10.08
CA ALA A 144 -10.63 16.01 -9.09
C ALA A 144 -10.76 15.32 -7.73
N GLN A 145 -11.01 14.00 -7.71
CA GLN A 145 -11.10 13.22 -6.49
C GLN A 145 -9.72 13.09 -5.82
N ILE A 146 -8.67 12.82 -6.60
CA ILE A 146 -7.28 12.77 -6.12
C ILE A 146 -6.90 14.10 -5.48
N ALA A 147 -7.13 15.23 -6.17
CA ALA A 147 -6.83 16.55 -5.65
C ALA A 147 -7.59 16.86 -4.35
N GLN A 148 -8.88 16.48 -4.28
CA GLN A 148 -9.68 16.66 -3.07
C GLN A 148 -9.14 15.83 -1.90
N GLN A 149 -8.77 14.57 -2.12
CA GLN A 149 -8.24 13.71 -1.07
C GLN A 149 -6.83 14.13 -0.64
N GLN A 150 -5.99 14.59 -1.56
CA GLN A 150 -4.68 15.18 -1.25
C GLN A 150 -4.81 16.43 -0.39
N LYS A 151 -5.79 17.31 -0.66
CA LYS A 151 -6.04 18.48 0.18
C LYS A 151 -6.45 18.09 1.60
N LYS A 152 -7.33 17.09 1.74
CA LYS A 152 -7.73 16.55 3.05
C LYS A 152 -6.54 15.91 3.76
N LEU A 153 -5.72 15.15 3.05
CA LEU A 153 -4.53 14.51 3.58
C LEU A 153 -3.58 15.59 4.14
N ALA A 154 -3.23 16.59 3.34
CA ALA A 154 -2.36 17.69 3.75
C ALA A 154 -2.87 18.40 5.02
N ALA A 155 -4.18 18.63 5.11
CA ALA A 155 -4.78 19.22 6.31
C ALA A 155 -4.63 18.32 7.55
N ASN A 156 -4.82 17.01 7.45
CA ASN A 156 -4.66 16.11 8.60
C ASN A 156 -3.19 15.83 8.94
N VAL A 157 -2.28 15.88 7.96
CA VAL A 157 -0.84 15.87 8.21
C VAL A 157 -0.42 17.12 8.98
N ALA A 158 -0.95 18.30 8.63
CA ALA A 158 -0.68 19.51 9.41
C ALA A 158 -1.21 19.41 10.85
N LEU A 159 -2.38 18.81 11.06
CA LEU A 159 -2.92 18.53 12.40
C LEU A 159 -2.04 17.55 13.19
N ASP A 160 -1.53 16.49 12.54
CA ASP A 160 -0.61 15.53 13.16
C ASP A 160 0.70 16.21 13.56
N VAL A 161 1.29 17.02 12.67
CA VAL A 161 2.49 17.82 12.94
C VAL A 161 2.26 18.81 14.09
N ALA A 162 1.10 19.45 14.16
CA ALA A 162 0.74 20.32 15.28
C ALA A 162 0.58 19.54 16.60
N ALA A 163 0.24 18.25 16.53
CA ALA A 163 0.17 17.34 17.67
C ALA A 163 1.52 16.70 18.03
N LYS A 164 2.63 17.20 17.49
CA LYS A 164 3.97 16.62 17.72
C LYS A 164 4.27 16.45 19.21
N GLY A 165 4.67 15.23 19.59
CA GLY A 165 5.03 14.88 20.96
C GLY A 165 3.84 14.69 21.91
N GLN A 166 2.60 14.97 21.49
CA GLN A 166 1.41 14.62 22.25
C GLN A 166 1.16 13.11 22.14
N THR A 167 0.76 12.49 23.25
CA THR A 167 0.41 11.07 23.31
C THR A 167 -0.70 10.74 22.32
N ALA A 168 -0.50 9.71 21.50
CA ALA A 168 -1.49 9.13 20.63
C ALA A 168 -1.93 7.77 21.20
N LYS A 169 -3.25 7.60 21.40
CA LYS A 169 -3.84 6.34 21.87
C LYS A 169 -4.58 5.67 20.73
N ALA A 170 -4.19 4.43 20.43
CA ALA A 170 -4.92 3.58 19.50
C ALA A 170 -6.19 3.00 20.15
N ILE A 171 -7.13 2.58 19.31
CA ILE A 171 -8.26 1.74 19.69
C ILE A 171 -7.98 0.29 19.29
N ASN A 172 -8.66 -0.65 19.95
CA ASN A 172 -8.73 -2.03 19.48
C ASN A 172 -9.99 -2.17 18.61
N PHE A 173 -9.81 -2.26 17.29
CA PHE A 173 -10.92 -2.30 16.34
C PHE A 173 -10.85 -3.57 15.49
N ALA A 174 -11.92 -4.37 15.56
CA ALA A 174 -12.11 -5.57 14.74
C ALA A 174 -12.94 -5.20 13.52
N GLY A 175 -12.27 -4.77 12.45
CA GLY A 175 -12.89 -4.44 11.17
C GLY A 175 -12.09 -4.98 9.99
#